data_AF-A0A4S8KQX3-F1
#
_entry.id   AF-A0A4S8KQX3-F1
#
_cell.length_a   1.000
_cell.length_b   1.000
_cell.length_c   1.000
_cell.angle_alpha   90.00
_cell.angle_beta   90.00
_cell.angle_gamma   90.00
#
_symmetry.space_group_name_H-M   'P 1'
#
loop_
_entity.id
_entity.type
_entity.pdbx_description
1 polymer ?
#
loop_
_entity_poly.entity_id
_entity_poly.type
_entity_poly.pdbx_seq_one_letter_code
_entity_poly.pdbx_strand_id
1 'polypeptide(L)'
;MLTDRRFQEHYSFLFTAFNIFQRREILLRTSMKVKRSSFDTFAANLAEISPETVHRVTERVSRGDTNTANTDAERQVLRLLKEVNVITTHVPGSASSRKAMRNEIRALQIDQGLPSFFITINPADVYNPVV
;
A
#
# COMPACT_ATOMS: atom_id res chain seq x y z
N MET A 1 -4.23 39.47 2.22
CA MET A 1 -3.12 38.49 2.41
C MET A 1 -3.53 37.15 1.80
N LEU A 2 -3.31 36.95 0.49
CA LEU A 2 -3.24 35.66 -0.24
C LEU A 2 -3.13 35.91 -1.76
N THR A 3 -2.43 36.97 -2.18
CA THR A 3 -2.34 37.37 -3.60
C THR A 3 -1.21 36.66 -4.34
N ASP A 4 -0.33 35.95 -3.63
CA ASP A 4 0.79 35.24 -4.22
C ASP A 4 0.39 33.81 -4.64
N ARG A 5 0.19 33.61 -5.94
CA ARG A 5 -0.16 32.31 -6.55
C ARG A 5 1.07 31.46 -6.88
N ARG A 6 2.29 31.97 -6.70
CA ARG A 6 3.53 31.25 -7.02
C ARG A 6 3.63 29.93 -6.27
N PHE A 7 3.08 29.87 -5.05
CA PHE A 7 3.01 28.63 -4.28
C PHE A 7 2.01 27.62 -4.85
N GLN A 8 0.87 28.06 -5.41
CA GLN A 8 -0.14 27.17 -6.00
C GLN A 8 0.29 26.63 -7.37
N GLU A 9 1.04 27.42 -8.13
CA GLU A 9 1.51 27.07 -9.48
C GLU A 9 2.83 26.30 -9.47
N HIS A 10 3.51 26.22 -8.32
CA HIS A 10 4.77 25.49 -8.21
C HIS A 10 4.54 23.99 -8.41
N TYR A 11 5.35 23.34 -9.24
CA TYR A 11 5.21 21.91 -9.59
C TYR A 11 5.19 20.97 -8.37
N SER A 12 5.90 21.34 -7.29
CA SER A 12 5.93 20.54 -6.05
C SER A 12 4.68 20.71 -5.18
N PHE A 13 3.85 21.73 -5.42
CA PHE A 13 2.66 22.01 -4.60
C PHE A 13 1.68 20.84 -4.60
N LEU A 14 1.35 20.31 -5.78
CA LEU A 14 0.48 19.14 -5.92
C LEU A 14 1.04 17.93 -5.16
N PHE A 15 2.35 17.71 -5.24
CA PHE A 15 3.02 16.63 -4.51
C PHE A 15 2.95 16.84 -2.99
N THR A 16 3.23 18.05 -2.50
CA THR A 16 3.17 18.37 -1.07
C THR A 16 1.74 18.26 -0.54
N ALA A 17 0.75 18.80 -1.26
CA ALA A 17 -0.66 18.70 -0.91
C ALA A 17 -1.11 17.23 -0.85
N PHE A 18 -0.76 16.43 -1.87
CA PHE A 18 -1.03 14.99 -1.88
C PHE A 18 -0.44 14.28 -0.65
N ASN A 19 0.83 14.55 -0.31
CA ASN A 19 1.48 13.98 0.87
C ASN A 19 0.76 14.36 2.18
N ILE A 20 0.29 15.61 2.29
CA ILE A 20 -0.47 16.07 3.46
C ILE A 20 -1.80 15.31 3.57
N PHE A 21 -2.55 15.17 2.47
CA PHE A 21 -3.79 14.39 2.47
C PHE A 21 -3.55 12.93 2.83
N GLN A 22 -2.53 12.31 2.24
CA GLN A 22 -2.17 10.92 2.52
C GLN A 22 -1.81 10.73 4.00
N ARG A 23 -0.99 11.60 4.59
CA ARG A 23 -0.66 11.54 6.03
C ARG A 23 -1.89 11.71 6.91
N ARG A 24 -2.79 12.65 6.59
CA ARG A 24 -4.01 12.88 7.37
C ARG A 24 -4.92 11.65 7.37
N GLU A 25 -5.13 11.04 6.20
CA GLU A 25 -5.90 9.78 6.09
C GLU A 25 -5.23 8.64 6.88
N ILE A 26 -3.91 8.48 6.78
CA ILE A 26 -3.17 7.47 7.55
C ILE A 26 -3.39 7.68 9.05
N LEU A 27 -3.18 8.90 9.54
CA LEU A 27 -3.28 9.21 10.98
C LEU A 27 -4.71 8.99 11.50
N LEU A 28 -5.72 9.46 10.77
CA LEU A 28 -7.12 9.28 11.14
C LEU A 28 -7.51 7.81 11.20
N ARG A 29 -7.14 7.03 10.20
CA ARG A 29 -7.50 5.60 10.15
C ARG A 29 -6.71 4.76 11.14
N THR A 30 -5.45 5.12 11.38
CA THR A 30 -4.62 4.48 12.41
C THR A 30 -5.20 4.75 13.80
N SER A 31 -5.61 5.99 14.10
CA SER A 31 -6.21 6.32 15.40
C SER A 31 -7.56 5.65 15.64
N MET A 32 -8.37 5.44 14.59
CA MET A 32 -9.64 4.71 14.70
C MET A 32 -9.47 3.20 14.87
N LYS A 33 -8.47 2.59 14.23
CA LYS A 33 -8.27 1.12 14.27
C LYS A 33 -7.41 0.64 15.42
N VAL A 34 -6.38 1.40 15.77
CA VAL A 34 -5.50 1.06 16.88
C VAL A 34 -6.11 1.69 18.13
N LYS A 35 -6.93 0.94 18.86
CA LYS A 35 -7.28 1.33 20.23
C LYS A 35 -5.97 1.58 20.98
N ARG A 36 -5.86 2.69 21.73
CA ARG A 36 -4.66 3.00 22.54
C ARG A 36 -4.15 1.79 23.31
N SER A 37 -5.06 0.99 23.87
CA SER A 37 -4.75 -0.24 24.62
C SER A 37 -4.03 -1.33 23.83
N SER A 38 -4.24 -1.42 22.51
CA SER A 38 -3.61 -2.44 21.67
C SER A 38 -2.25 -1.99 21.12
N PHE A 39 -2.00 -0.68 21.08
CA PHE A 39 -0.72 -0.14 20.62
C PHE A 39 0.42 -0.53 21.55
N ASP A 40 0.22 -0.44 22.87
CA ASP A 40 1.25 -0.76 23.85
C ASP A 40 1.67 -2.24 23.74
N THR A 41 0.70 -3.14 23.59
CA THR A 41 0.97 -4.56 23.37
C THR A 41 1.66 -4.82 22.03
N PHE A 42 1.25 -4.13 20.95
CA PHE A 42 1.90 -4.23 19.65
C PHE A 42 3.37 -3.76 19.71
N ALA A 43 3.63 -2.63 20.36
CA ALA A 43 4.97 -2.08 20.51
C ALA A 43 5.87 -3.00 21.35
N ALA A 44 5.35 -3.56 22.44
CA ALA A 44 6.06 -4.55 23.25
C ALA A 44 6.40 -5.81 22.43
N ASN A 45 5.42 -6.37 21.70
CA ASN A 45 5.63 -7.53 20.83
C ASN A 45 6.65 -7.24 19.73
N LEU A 46 6.65 -6.03 19.16
CA LEU A 46 7.61 -5.64 18.13
C LEU A 46 9.03 -5.52 18.71
N ALA A 47 9.17 -5.04 19.95
CA ALA A 47 10.45 -4.90 20.63
C ALA A 47 11.04 -6.25 21.09
N GLU A 48 10.20 -7.24 21.37
CA GLU A 48 10.61 -8.58 21.79
C GLU A 48 11.20 -9.42 20.64
N ILE A 49 10.82 -9.12 19.39
CA ILE A 49 11.20 -9.94 18.24
C ILE A 49 12.65 -9.68 17.81
N SER A 50 13.39 -10.78 17.63
CA SER A 50 14.74 -10.76 17.07
C SER A 50 14.75 -10.27 15.60
N PRO A 51 15.64 -9.34 15.22
CA PRO A 51 15.81 -8.89 13.84
C PRO A 51 16.10 -10.02 12.85
N GLU A 52 16.83 -11.04 13.28
CA GLU A 52 17.16 -12.23 12.48
C GLU A 52 15.91 -13.03 12.12
N THR A 53 14.94 -13.10 13.04
CA THR A 53 13.66 -13.76 12.79
C THR A 53 12.83 -12.99 11.76
N VAL A 54 12.82 -11.65 11.86
CA VAL A 54 12.16 -10.80 10.84
C VAL A 54 12.79 -10.99 9.47
N HIS A 55 14.12 -11.04 9.40
CA HIS A 55 14.84 -11.23 8.15
C HIS A 55 14.49 -12.58 7.50
N ARG A 56 14.53 -13.67 8.27
CA ARG A 56 14.15 -15.03 7.81
C ARG A 56 12.72 -15.08 7.27
N VAL A 57 11.76 -14.49 7.99
CA VAL A 57 10.36 -14.45 7.54
C VAL A 57 10.23 -13.61 6.28
N THR A 58 10.93 -12.48 6.19
CA THR A 58 10.90 -11.60 5.01
C THR A 58 11.47 -12.28 3.77
N GLU A 59 12.59 -13.00 3.90
CA GLU A 59 13.19 -13.77 2.82
C GLU A 59 12.25 -14.88 2.34
N ARG A 60 11.52 -15.52 3.26
CA ARG A 60 10.56 -16.57 2.91
C ARG A 60 9.32 -15.98 2.21
N VAL A 61 8.80 -14.87 2.72
CA VAL A 61 7.67 -14.14 2.11
C VAL A 61 8.02 -13.62 0.72
N SER A 62 9.26 -13.17 0.48
CA SER A 62 9.69 -12.72 -0.84
C SER A 62 9.71 -13.84 -1.88
N ARG A 63 9.96 -15.09 -1.44
CA ARG A 63 9.87 -16.31 -2.26
C ARG A 63 8.44 -16.82 -2.44
N GLY A 64 7.43 -16.13 -1.90
CA GLY A 64 6.01 -16.44 -2.06
C GLY A 64 5.41 -17.29 -0.93
N ASP A 65 6.19 -17.69 0.06
CA ASP A 65 5.69 -18.47 1.19
C ASP A 65 5.31 -17.54 2.35
N THR A 66 3.99 -17.39 2.53
CA THR A 66 3.35 -16.44 3.46
C THR A 66 2.66 -17.11 4.64
N ASN A 67 2.65 -18.45 4.69
CA ASN A 67 1.86 -19.21 5.65
C ASN A 67 2.72 -20.14 6.52
N THR A 68 3.93 -20.50 6.11
CA THR A 68 4.76 -21.38 6.95
C THR A 68 5.40 -20.59 8.09
N ALA A 69 5.13 -21.05 9.31
CA ALA A 69 5.82 -20.60 10.51
C ALA A 69 6.23 -21.82 11.31
N ASN A 70 7.54 -22.04 11.41
CA ASN A 70 8.13 -23.21 12.04
C ASN A 70 8.39 -22.98 13.53
N THR A 71 8.43 -21.73 13.96
CA THR A 71 8.66 -21.33 15.36
C THR A 71 7.61 -20.33 15.83
N ASP A 72 7.40 -20.23 17.13
CA ASP A 72 6.45 -19.27 17.71
C ASP A 72 6.87 -17.81 17.45
N ALA A 73 8.17 -17.54 17.38
CA ALA A 73 8.69 -16.24 16.97
C ALA A 73 8.35 -15.91 15.50
N GLU A 74 8.46 -16.88 14.58
CA GLU A 74 8.02 -16.69 13.19
C GLU A 74 6.50 -16.42 13.11
N ARG A 75 5.69 -17.12 13.92
CA ARG A 75 4.24 -16.88 14.01
C ARG A 75 3.92 -15.47 14.51
N GLN A 76 4.67 -14.99 15.50
CA GLN A 76 4.53 -13.63 16.03
C GLN A 76 4.83 -12.58 14.96
N VAL A 77 5.90 -12.77 14.17
CA VAL A 77 6.22 -11.88 13.03
C VAL A 77 5.10 -11.85 11.99
N LEU A 78 4.56 -13.02 11.60
CA LEU A 78 3.44 -13.08 10.64
C LEU A 78 2.18 -12.41 11.18
N ARG A 79 1.91 -12.52 12.49
CA ARG A 79 0.80 -11.84 13.15
C ARG A 79 0.98 -10.32 13.11
N LEU A 80 2.15 -9.81 13.47
CA LEU A 80 2.44 -8.37 13.38
C LEU A 80 2.34 -7.87 11.95
N LEU A 81 2.85 -8.63 10.98
CA LEU A 81 2.72 -8.31 9.56
C LEU A 81 1.25 -8.21 9.13
N LYS A 82 0.39 -9.11 9.61
CA LYS A 82 -1.06 -9.06 9.36
C LYS A 82 -1.70 -7.82 9.98
N GLU A 83 -1.35 -7.48 11.21
CA GLU A 83 -1.85 -6.28 11.90
C GLU A 83 -1.43 -4.99 11.16
N VAL A 84 -0.17 -4.89 10.73
CA VAL A 84 0.33 -3.79 9.88
C VAL A 84 -0.39 -3.75 8.53
N ASN A 85 -0.63 -4.90 7.90
CA ASN A 85 -1.35 -4.96 6.63
C ASN A 85 -2.81 -4.47 6.75
N VAL A 86 -3.48 -4.77 7.86
CA VAL A 86 -4.87 -4.29 8.13
C VAL A 86 -4.94 -2.77 8.27
N ILE A 87 -3.89 -2.13 8.79
CA ILE A 87 -3.79 -0.67 8.85
C ILE A 87 -3.49 -0.12 7.45
N THR A 88 -2.50 -0.70 6.75
CA THR A 88 -2.04 -0.17 5.46
C THR A 88 -3.02 -0.39 4.31
N THR A 89 -3.92 -1.38 4.34
CA THR A 89 -4.98 -1.58 3.30
C THR A 89 -5.77 -0.32 2.98
N HIS A 90 -5.90 0.57 3.95
CA HIS A 90 -6.72 1.78 3.87
C HIS A 90 -5.92 3.01 3.48
N VAL A 91 -4.60 2.87 3.33
CA VAL A 91 -3.69 3.93 2.90
C VAL A 91 -3.68 3.94 1.37
N PRO A 92 -4.14 5.01 0.71
CA PRO A 92 -4.17 5.09 -0.74
C PRO A 92 -2.79 4.81 -1.33
N GLY A 93 -2.74 3.92 -2.32
CA GLY A 93 -1.50 3.56 -3.01
C GLY A 93 -0.60 2.56 -2.27
N SER A 94 -0.94 2.11 -1.06
CA SER A 94 -0.17 1.05 -0.37
C SER A 94 -0.26 -0.29 -1.10
N ALA A 95 0.67 -1.22 -0.83
CA ALA A 95 0.63 -2.57 -1.40
C ALA A 95 -0.70 -3.28 -1.09
N SER A 96 -1.19 -3.11 0.13
CA SER A 96 -2.44 -3.68 0.62
C SER A 96 -3.67 -3.03 -0.03
N SER A 97 -3.67 -1.71 -0.23
CA SER A 97 -4.73 -0.98 -0.96
C SER A 97 -4.80 -1.42 -2.42
N ARG A 98 -3.65 -1.55 -3.09
CA ARG A 98 -3.57 -2.08 -4.47
C ARG A 98 -4.06 -3.52 -4.57
N LYS A 99 -3.83 -4.35 -3.55
CA LYS A 99 -4.37 -5.72 -3.50
C LYS A 99 -5.90 -5.70 -3.35
N ALA A 100 -6.44 -4.83 -2.50
CA ALA A 100 -7.88 -4.66 -2.34
C ALA A 100 -8.56 -4.23 -3.65
N MET A 101 -8.04 -3.18 -4.32
CA MET A 101 -8.55 -2.72 -5.61
C MET A 101 -8.51 -3.81 -6.69
N ARG A 102 -7.43 -4.60 -6.75
CA ARG A 102 -7.37 -5.75 -7.69
C ARG A 102 -8.42 -6.81 -7.39
N ASN A 103 -8.72 -7.07 -6.12
CA ASN A 103 -9.77 -8.02 -5.76
C ASN A 103 -11.16 -7.47 -6.12
N GLU A 104 -11.38 -6.18 -5.96
CA GLU A 104 -12.61 -5.51 -6.39
C GLU A 104 -12.81 -5.60 -7.91
N ILE A 105 -11.77 -5.31 -8.69
CA ILE A 105 -11.80 -5.49 -10.16
C ILE A 105 -12.16 -6.93 -10.53
N ARG A 106 -11.58 -7.94 -9.85
CA ARG A 106 -11.92 -9.34 -10.09
C ARG A 106 -13.37 -9.67 -9.72
N ALA A 107 -13.88 -9.11 -8.63
CA ALA A 107 -15.28 -9.30 -8.24
C ALA A 107 -16.22 -8.69 -9.28
N LEU A 108 -15.91 -7.48 -9.77
CA LEU A 108 -16.65 -6.83 -10.85
C LEU A 108 -16.60 -7.64 -12.14
N GLN A 109 -15.46 -8.26 -12.46
CA GLN A 109 -15.35 -9.13 -13.63
C GLN A 109 -16.25 -10.36 -13.56
N ILE A 110 -16.43 -10.92 -12.36
CA ILE A 110 -17.31 -12.07 -12.13
C ILE A 110 -18.78 -11.66 -12.24
N ASP A 111 -19.13 -10.48 -11.71
CA ASP A 111 -20.51 -10.00 -11.62
C ASP A 111 -21.00 -9.36 -12.93
N GLN A 112 -20.16 -8.56 -13.59
CA GLN A 112 -20.49 -7.72 -14.75
C GLN A 112 -19.84 -8.21 -16.05
N GLY A 113 -19.03 -9.26 -15.99
CA GLY A 113 -18.27 -9.77 -17.14
C GLY A 113 -16.93 -9.06 -17.35
N LEU A 114 -16.17 -9.52 -18.35
CA LEU A 114 -14.83 -9.01 -18.62
C LEU A 114 -14.88 -7.60 -19.26
N PRO A 115 -14.00 -6.67 -18.86
CA PRO A 115 -13.92 -5.36 -19.50
C PRO A 115 -13.48 -5.49 -20.96
N SER A 116 -14.19 -4.80 -21.86
CA SER A 116 -13.78 -4.65 -23.24
C SER A 116 -12.97 -3.35 -23.42
N PHE A 117 -11.75 -3.47 -23.92
CA PHE A 117 -10.89 -2.32 -24.18
C PHE A 117 -10.82 -2.05 -25.69
N PHE A 118 -11.18 -0.84 -26.10
CA PHE A 118 -10.96 -0.34 -27.46
C PHE A 118 -9.78 0.64 -27.42
N ILE A 119 -8.64 0.22 -27.96
CA ILE A 119 -7.42 1.03 -27.99
C ILE A 119 -7.15 1.40 -29.45
N THR A 120 -7.19 2.70 -29.75
CA THR A 120 -6.75 3.22 -31.05
C THR A 120 -5.32 3.71 -30.89
N ILE A 121 -4.37 3.02 -31.52
CA ILE A 121 -2.99 3.45 -31.60
C ILE A 121 -2.82 4.16 -32.94
N ASN A 122 -2.56 5.47 -32.90
CA ASN A 122 -2.23 6.24 -34.10
C ASN A 122 -0.72 6.56 -34.08
N PRO A 123 0.14 5.70 -34.66
CA PRO A 123 1.56 5.99 -34.76
C PRO A 123 1.77 7.17 -35.70
N ALA A 124 2.61 8.13 -35.29
CA ALA A 124 3.00 9.23 -36.16
C ALA A 124 3.91 8.71 -37.29
N ASP A 125 3.57 9.08 -38.52
CA ASP A 125 4.30 8.75 -39.74
C ASP A 125 5.75 9.29 -39.76
N VAL A 126 6.01 10.39 -39.06
CA VAL A 126 7.31 11.06 -38.92
C VAL A 126 8.40 10.17 -38.29
N TYR A 127 8.04 9.12 -37.56
CA TYR A 127 8.98 8.21 -36.89
C TYR A 127 9.08 6.83 -37.54
N ASN A 128 8.62 6.69 -38.79
CA ASN A 128 8.71 5.44 -39.53
C ASN A 128 10.17 5.16 -39.94
N PRO A 129 10.82 4.07 -39.45
CA PRO A 129 12.21 3.75 -39.78
C PRO A 129 12.43 3.21 -41.21
N VAL A 130 11.35 3.12 -42.01
CA VAL A 130 11.37 2.68 -43.41
C VAL A 130 11.48 3.86 -44.38
N VAL A 131 11.40 5.10 -43.89
CA VAL A 131 11.66 6.33 -44.68
C VAL A 131 13.01 6.92 -44.29
#